data_AF-A0A1X0Q5X5-F1
#
_entry.id   AF-A0A1X0Q5X5-F1
#
_cell.length_a   1.000
_cell.length_b   1.000
_cell.length_c   1.000
_cell.angle_alpha   90.00
_cell.angle_beta   90.00
_cell.angle_gamma   90.00
#
_symmetry.space_group_name_H-M   'P 1'
#
loop_
_entity.id
_entity.type
_entity.pdbx_description
1 polymer ?
#
loop_
_entity_poly.entity_id
_entity_poly.type
_entity_poly.pdbx_seq_one_letter_code
_entity_poly.pdbx_strand_id
1 'polypeptide(L)'
;MLQIDLLYDLINISNNIPLLQSDKTNQTYIINYLDDLFKEAFNNVTLIIKEIFYRGLFGIKNKELFADHVKDFIVKVHEYGSDDELNEEMQLLNERMDK
;
A
#
# COMPACT_ATOMS: atom_id res chain seq x y z
N MET A 1 -13.26 -10.10 -4.36
CA MET A 1 -12.10 -9.90 -5.27
C MET A 1 -10.95 -10.63 -4.60
N LEU A 2 -10.87 -11.95 -4.80
CA LEU A 2 -10.24 -12.87 -3.84
C LEU A 2 -8.77 -12.53 -3.51
N GLN A 3 -8.01 -12.04 -4.49
CA GLN A 3 -6.61 -11.66 -4.29
C GLN A 3 -6.44 -10.48 -3.33
N ILE A 4 -7.33 -9.50 -3.41
CA ILE A 4 -7.31 -8.31 -2.55
C ILE A 4 -7.86 -8.65 -1.16
N ASP A 5 -8.86 -9.52 -1.10
CA ASP A 5 -9.34 -10.08 0.16
C ASP A 5 -8.20 -10.78 0.92
N LEU A 6 -7.44 -11.64 0.22
CA LEU A 6 -6.28 -12.32 0.78
C LEU A 6 -5.17 -11.35 1.19
N LEU A 7 -4.88 -10.34 0.37
CA LEU A 7 -3.86 -9.33 0.69
C LEU A 7 -4.23 -8.56 1.97
N TYR A 8 -5.49 -8.13 2.10
CA TYR A 8 -5.98 -7.45 3.29
C TYR A 8 -5.80 -8.31 4.55
N ASP A 9 -6.17 -9.59 4.48
CA ASP A 9 -6.02 -10.53 5.58
C ASP A 9 -4.55 -10.74 5.95
N LEU A 10 -3.66 -10.91 4.96
CA LEU A 10 -2.22 -11.06 5.19
C LEU A 10 -1.60 -9.82 5.86
N ILE A 11 -1.95 -8.61 5.41
CA ILE A 11 -1.47 -7.37 6.02
C ILE A 11 -1.96 -7.26 7.47
N ASN A 12 -3.22 -7.57 7.74
CA ASN A 12 -3.76 -7.52 9.11
C ASN A 12 -3.12 -8.56 10.04
N ILE A 13 -2.89 -9.77 9.55
CA ILE A 13 -2.19 -10.82 10.30
C ILE A 13 -0.76 -10.36 10.59
N SER A 14 -0.07 -9.74 9.62
CA SER A 14 1.32 -9.30 9.79
C SER A 14 1.51 -8.32 10.94
N ASN A 15 0.50 -7.50 11.28
CA ASN A 15 0.57 -6.59 12.42
C ASN A 15 0.65 -7.31 13.78
N ASN A 16 0.26 -8.59 13.83
CA ASN A 16 0.20 -9.39 15.06
C ASN A 16 1.29 -10.46 15.15
N ILE A 17 2.13 -10.61 14.12
CA ILE A 17 3.23 -11.58 14.12
C ILE A 17 4.41 -10.99 14.89
N PRO A 18 4.92 -11.61 15.97
CA PRO A 18 6.12 -11.12 16.63
C PRO A 18 7.35 -11.30 15.74
N LEU A 19 8.17 -10.25 15.62
CA LEU A 19 9.46 -10.34 14.93
C LEU A 19 10.51 -11.04 15.78
N LEU A 20 11.38 -11.81 15.12
CA LEU A 20 12.54 -12.44 15.74
C LEU A 20 13.65 -11.43 16.08
N GLN A 21 13.70 -10.30 15.37
CA GLN A 21 14.66 -9.20 15.57
C GLN A 21 13.89 -7.96 16.02
N SER A 22 14.25 -7.42 17.20
CA SER A 22 13.44 -6.45 17.94
C SER A 22 13.64 -4.99 17.53
N ASP A 23 14.51 -4.71 16.57
CA ASP A 23 14.89 -3.34 16.17
C ASP A 23 13.98 -2.75 15.08
N LYS A 24 13.10 -3.56 14.47
CA LYS A 24 12.22 -3.16 13.38
C LYS A 24 10.79 -3.64 13.59
N THR A 25 9.86 -3.12 12.78
CA THR A 25 8.45 -3.55 12.72
C THR A 25 8.21 -4.41 11.48
N ASN A 26 7.17 -5.28 11.48
CA ASN A 26 6.82 -6.07 10.29
C ASN A 26 6.54 -5.18 9.08
N GLN A 27 5.90 -4.03 9.34
CA GLN A 27 5.62 -3.03 8.33
C GLN A 27 6.91 -2.62 7.59
N THR A 28 8.00 -2.33 8.31
CA THR A 28 9.28 -1.98 7.66
C THR A 28 9.81 -3.10 6.77
N TYR A 29 9.75 -4.36 7.23
CA TYR A 29 10.22 -5.49 6.42
C TYR A 29 9.38 -5.70 5.16
N ILE A 30 8.06 -5.62 5.29
CA ILE A 30 7.14 -5.82 4.18
C ILE A 30 7.26 -4.67 3.17
N ILE A 31 7.37 -3.43 3.64
CA ILE A 31 7.58 -2.28 2.75
C ILE A 31 8.87 -2.45 1.94
N ASN A 32 9.98 -2.83 2.59
CA ASN A 32 11.24 -3.05 1.88
C ASN A 32 11.11 -4.17 0.83
N TYR A 33 10.44 -5.27 1.19
CA TYR A 33 10.18 -6.36 0.25
C TYR A 33 9.31 -5.93 -0.94
N LEU A 34 8.25 -5.18 -0.68
CA LEU A 34 7.38 -4.64 -1.74
C LEU A 34 8.13 -3.65 -2.63
N ASP A 35 9.01 -2.83 -2.05
CA ASP A 35 9.79 -1.88 -2.83
C ASP A 35 10.78 -2.56 -3.76
N ASP A 36 11.48 -3.59 -3.28
CA ASP A 36 12.32 -4.44 -4.12
C ASP A 36 11.53 -5.12 -5.24
N LEU A 37 10.33 -5.65 -4.93
CA LEU A 37 9.44 -6.28 -5.91
C LEU A 37 8.95 -5.27 -6.96
N PHE A 38 8.56 -4.08 -6.54
CA PHE A 38 7.96 -3.05 -7.40
C PHE A 38 9.00 -2.28 -8.20
N LYS A 39 10.24 -2.19 -7.73
CA LYS A 39 11.33 -1.56 -8.47
C LYS A 39 11.62 -2.30 -9.78
N GLU A 40 11.51 -3.62 -9.79
CA GLU A 40 11.71 -4.44 -10.98
C GLU A 40 10.45 -4.53 -11.86
N ALA A 41 9.25 -4.37 -11.25
CA ALA A 41 7.97 -4.55 -11.95
C ALA A 41 7.38 -3.25 -12.53
N PHE A 42 7.56 -2.11 -11.86
CA PHE A 42 6.83 -0.86 -12.15
C PHE A 42 7.78 0.34 -12.20
N ASN A 43 8.52 0.44 -13.30
CA ASN A 43 9.53 1.48 -13.52
C ASN A 43 8.92 2.87 -13.74
N ASN A 44 7.62 2.92 -14.01
CA ASN A 44 6.84 4.12 -14.29
C ASN A 44 6.25 4.77 -13.04
N VAL A 45 6.26 4.10 -11.88
CA VAL A 45 5.67 4.62 -10.64
C VAL A 45 6.75 5.26 -9.79
N THR A 46 6.56 6.52 -9.41
CA THR A 46 7.52 7.26 -8.58
C THR A 46 7.56 6.71 -7.15
N LEU A 47 8.64 6.99 -6.43
CA LEU A 47 8.80 6.57 -5.05
C LEU A 47 7.66 7.10 -4.16
N ILE A 48 7.22 8.34 -4.39
CA ILE A 48 6.19 8.97 -3.56
C ILE A 48 4.84 8.27 -3.72
N ILE A 49 4.47 7.89 -4.95
CA ILE A 49 3.24 7.12 -5.20
C ILE A 49 3.29 5.75 -4.51
N LYS A 50 4.46 5.08 -4.54
CA LYS A 50 4.67 3.82 -3.80
C LYS A 50 4.50 4.03 -2.30
N GLU A 51 5.05 5.10 -1.73
CA GLU A 51 4.90 5.44 -0.31
C GLU A 51 3.43 5.68 0.07
N ILE A 52 2.65 6.39 -0.75
CA ILE A 52 1.20 6.56 -0.56
C ILE A 52 0.51 5.21 -0.55
N PHE A 53 0.85 4.34 -1.52
CA PHE A 53 0.29 3.01 -1.60
C PHE A 53 0.59 2.19 -0.34
N TYR A 54 1.85 2.14 0.09
CA TYR A 54 2.28 1.41 1.28
C TYR A 54 1.60 1.93 2.55
N ARG A 55 1.48 3.25 2.71
CA ARG A 55 0.76 3.84 3.85
C ARG A 55 -0.69 3.39 3.91
N GLY A 56 -1.37 3.34 2.76
CA GLY A 56 -2.75 2.84 2.71
C GLY A 56 -2.88 1.35 3.04
N LEU A 57 -1.92 0.51 2.63
CA LEU A 57 -1.94 -0.92 2.94
C LEU A 57 -2.03 -1.19 4.45
N PHE A 58 -1.22 -0.48 5.25
CA PHE A 58 -1.18 -0.68 6.70
C PHE A 58 -2.14 0.23 7.48
N GLY A 59 -2.51 1.37 6.88
CA GLY A 59 -3.32 2.41 7.50
C GLY A 59 -4.82 2.14 7.44
N ILE A 60 -5.34 1.72 6.28
CA ILE A 60 -6.78 1.61 6.05
C ILE A 60 -7.34 0.37 6.75
N LYS A 61 -8.30 0.57 7.65
CA LYS A 61 -8.92 -0.51 8.44
C LYS A 61 -10.17 -1.06 7.80
N ASN A 62 -10.96 -0.22 7.12
CA ASN A 62 -12.12 -0.67 6.39
C ASN A 62 -11.72 -1.48 5.14
N LYS A 63 -12.23 -2.71 5.03
CA LYS A 63 -11.90 -3.64 3.95
C LYS A 63 -12.33 -3.15 2.56
N GLU A 64 -13.47 -2.47 2.45
CA GLU A 64 -13.95 -1.92 1.18
C GLU A 64 -13.05 -0.78 0.71
N LEU A 65 -12.72 0.14 1.63
CA LEU A 65 -11.81 1.25 1.33
C LEU A 65 -10.39 0.78 1.02
N PHE A 66 -9.92 -0.28 1.68
CA PHE A 66 -8.66 -0.93 1.32
C PHE A 66 -8.73 -1.48 -0.11
N ALA A 67 -9.83 -2.13 -0.46
CA ALA A 67 -9.98 -2.69 -1.80
C ALA A 67 -10.00 -1.61 -2.88
N ASP A 68 -10.64 -0.47 -2.61
CA ASP A 68 -10.62 0.68 -3.52
C ASP A 68 -9.22 1.27 -3.64
N HIS A 69 -8.50 1.43 -2.53
CA HIS A 69 -7.10 1.87 -2.54
C HIS A 69 -6.19 0.98 -3.40
N VAL A 70 -6.37 -0.34 -3.34
CA VAL A 70 -5.58 -1.25 -4.20
C VAL A 70 -5.98 -1.14 -5.67
N LYS A 71 -7.27 -0.97 -5.99
CA LYS A 71 -7.71 -0.79 -7.39
C LYS A 71 -7.15 0.51 -7.98
N ASP A 72 -7.18 1.60 -7.22
CA ASP A 72 -6.64 2.89 -7.68
C ASP A 72 -5.15 2.76 -8.04
N PHE A 73 -4.38 2.08 -7.20
CA PHE A 73 -2.97 1.82 -7.48
C PHE A 73 -2.77 0.95 -8.74
N ILE A 74 -3.61 -0.08 -8.94
CA ILE A 74 -3.57 -0.91 -10.16
C ILE A 74 -3.81 -0.05 -11.40
N VAL A 75 -4.82 0.82 -11.39
CA VAL A 75 -5.09 1.76 -12.50
C VAL A 75 -3.85 2.62 -12.75
N LYS A 76 -3.26 3.19 -11.69
CA LYS A 76 -2.11 4.08 -11.79
C LYS A 76 -0.87 3.42 -12.38
N VAL A 77 -0.63 2.15 -12.02
CA VAL A 77 0.42 1.33 -12.63
C VAL A 77 0.22 1.17 -14.13
N HIS A 78 -1.01 0.98 -14.60
CA HIS A 78 -1.33 0.75 -16.02
C HIS A 78 -1.36 2.05 -16.85
N GLU A 79 -1.74 3.18 -16.25
CA GLU A 79 -1.94 4.45 -16.96
C GLU A 79 -0.69 5.34 -17.05
N TYR A 80 0.49 4.83 -16.66
CA TYR A 80 1.72 5.66 -16.52
C TYR A 80 1.49 6.85 -15.58
N GLY A 81 0.91 6.59 -14.42
CA GLY A 81 0.55 7.63 -13.46
C GLY A 81 1.67 8.63 -13.18
N SER A 82 1.37 9.90 -13.38
CA SER A 82 2.23 11.03 -13.04
C SER A 82 1.99 11.46 -11.59
N ASP A 83 2.91 12.27 -11.09
CA ASP A 83 2.82 12.93 -9.78
C ASP A 83 1.85 14.14 -9.79
N ASP A 84 1.06 14.33 -10.85
CA ASP A 84 0.26 15.55 -11.03
C ASP A 84 -0.91 15.65 -10.01
N GLU A 85 -1.40 14.52 -9.51
CA GLU A 85 -2.57 14.42 -8.60
C GLU A 85 -2.18 14.09 -7.15
N LEU A 86 -0.92 14.25 -6.79
CA LEU A 86 -0.34 13.75 -5.53
C LEU A 86 -1.03 14.30 -4.27
N ASN A 87 -1.47 15.57 -4.30
CA ASN A 87 -2.19 16.18 -3.18
C ASN A 87 -3.58 15.56 -2.98
N GLU A 88 -4.28 15.24 -4.06
CA GLU A 88 -5.62 14.64 -4.02
C GLU A 88 -5.52 13.21 -3.49
N GLU A 89 -4.52 12.45 -3.91
CA GLU A 89 -4.27 11.10 -3.40
C GLU A 89 -3.93 11.07 -1.92
N MET A 90 -3.12 12.03 -1.47
CA MET A 90 -2.80 12.18 -0.05
C MET A 90 -4.04 12.53 0.78
N GLN A 91 -4.91 13.40 0.26
CA GLN A 91 -6.16 13.72 0.92
C GLN A 91 -7.09 12.50 0.98
N LEU A 92 -7.28 11.82 -0.14
CA LEU A 92 -8.12 10.62 -0.24
C LEU A 92 -7.62 9.50 0.67
N LEU A 93 -6.30 9.29 0.75
CA LEU A 93 -5.69 8.35 1.67
C LEU A 93 -6.05 8.67 3.13
N ASN A 94 -5.90 9.92 3.55
CA ASN A 94 -6.20 10.33 4.93
C ASN A 94 -7.70 10.12 5.23
N GLU A 95 -8.60 10.50 4.31
CA GLU A 95 -10.05 10.28 4.47
C GLU A 95 -10.42 8.79 4.61
N ARG A 96 -9.68 7.90 3.94
CA ARG A 96 -9.88 6.44 4.06
C ARG A 96 -9.31 5.88 5.36
N MET A 97 -8.23 6.45 5.88
CA MET A 97 -7.61 6.02 7.13
C MET A 97 -8.41 6.45 8.37
N ASP A 98 -9.17 7.53 8.27
CA ASP A 98 -10.02 8.05 9.36
C ASP A 98 -11.36 7.28 9.52
N LYS A 99 -11.67 6.34 8.62
CA LYS A 99 -12.91 5.55 8.58
C LYS A 99 -12.68 4.08 8.96
#